data_AF-A0A7L5UHP0-F1
#
_entry.id   AF-A0A7L5UHP0-F1
#
_cell.length_a   1.000
_cell.length_b   1.000
_cell.length_c   1.000
_cell.angle_alpha   90.00
_cell.angle_beta   90.00
_cell.angle_gamma   90.00
#
_symmetry.space_group_name_H-M   'P 1'
#
loop_
_entity.id
_entity.type
_entity.pdbx_description
1 polymer ?
#
loop_
_entity_poly.entity_id
_entity_poly.type
_entity_poly.pdbx_seq_one_letter_code
_entity_poly.pdbx_strand_id
1 'polypeptide(L)'
;MTNFNAKLEITKAIDRLQDKYPAAWTNEVHRLEEIIPLSDPDYQVLLKLRTKTHEVFDSEATIRQIARMMRENPQNKVLAQQMHVATSTMSRFVATHEELKRLQQHYQRQYTKVIVEDSISGGIKIFPTPGAAAKAIGIPFKRLQVMLTQRENPPMIYGHLQAKRMLWYQNDGGMQ
;
A
#
# COMPACT_ATOMS: atom_id res chain seq x y z
N MET A 1 17.31 10.28 -19.85
CA MET A 1 16.91 11.70 -20.02
C MET A 1 15.50 11.88 -20.60
N THR A 2 14.60 10.89 -20.45
CA THR A 2 13.32 10.84 -21.20
C THR A 2 12.08 11.28 -20.41
N ASN A 3 12.20 11.56 -19.11
CA ASN A 3 11.04 11.84 -18.23
C ASN A 3 10.62 13.32 -18.14
N PHE A 4 11.50 14.26 -18.49
CA PHE A 4 11.21 15.70 -18.32
C PHE A 4 10.25 16.23 -19.39
N ASN A 5 10.45 15.84 -20.65
CA ASN A 5 9.61 16.29 -21.77
C ASN A 5 8.17 15.79 -21.67
N ALA A 6 7.96 14.51 -21.30
CA ALA A 6 6.62 13.96 -21.13
C ALA A 6 5.83 14.65 -20.01
N LYS A 7 6.50 14.99 -18.89
CA LYS A 7 5.86 15.72 -17.78
C LYS A 7 5.46 17.13 -18.20
N LEU A 8 6.31 17.83 -18.95
CA LEU A 8 6.03 19.17 -19.45
C LEU A 8 4.87 19.19 -20.46
N GLU A 9 4.78 18.18 -21.34
CA GLU A 9 3.67 18.04 -22.28
C GLU A 9 2.34 17.77 -21.57
N ILE A 10 2.33 16.96 -20.52
CA ILE A 10 1.13 16.69 -19.72
C ILE A 10 0.66 17.97 -19.02
N THR A 11 1.55 18.71 -18.36
CA THR A 11 1.17 19.96 -17.69
C THR A 11 0.60 20.96 -18.69
N LYS A 12 1.25 21.14 -19.85
CA LYS A 12 0.74 22.01 -20.92
C LYS A 12 -0.61 21.55 -21.47
N ALA A 13 -0.82 20.24 -21.61
CA ALA A 13 -2.11 19.69 -22.04
C ALA A 13 -3.21 19.97 -21.00
N ILE A 14 -2.92 19.84 -19.71
CA ILE A 14 -3.86 20.19 -18.64
C ILE A 14 -4.19 21.68 -18.67
N ASP A 15 -3.18 22.55 -18.73
CA ASP A 15 -3.39 24.00 -18.78
C ASP A 15 -4.28 24.40 -19.97
N ARG A 16 -3.97 23.86 -21.17
CA ARG A 16 -4.77 24.11 -22.37
C ARG A 16 -6.20 23.59 -22.28
N LEU A 17 -6.41 22.43 -21.65
CA LEU A 17 -7.76 21.90 -21.47
C LEU A 17 -8.55 22.70 -20.43
N GLN A 18 -7.89 23.17 -19.37
CA GLN A 18 -8.52 24.02 -18.35
C GLN A 18 -8.97 25.36 -18.94
N ASP A 19 -8.17 25.94 -19.84
CA ASP A 19 -8.53 27.17 -20.56
C ASP A 19 -9.69 26.94 -21.55
N LYS A 20 -9.67 25.83 -22.30
CA LYS A 20 -10.70 25.52 -23.31
C LYS A 20 -12.03 25.07 -22.70
N TYR A 21 -11.97 24.29 -21.61
CA TYR A 21 -13.13 23.63 -21.02
C TYR A 21 -13.21 23.87 -19.51
N PRO A 22 -13.28 25.13 -19.04
CA PRO A 22 -13.20 25.45 -17.62
C PRO A 22 -14.27 24.75 -16.77
N ALA A 23 -15.43 24.44 -17.36
CA ALA A 23 -16.50 23.69 -16.73
C ALA A 23 -16.06 22.30 -16.22
N ALA A 24 -15.12 21.63 -16.90
CA ALA A 24 -14.62 20.30 -16.51
C ALA A 24 -13.82 20.28 -15.20
N TRP A 25 -13.41 21.45 -14.69
CA TRP A 25 -12.67 21.62 -13.43
C TRP A 25 -13.56 22.10 -12.27
N THR A 26 -14.88 22.16 -12.48
CA THR A 26 -15.84 22.47 -11.42
C THR A 26 -16.32 21.18 -10.73
N ASN A 27 -16.71 21.27 -9.46
CA ASN A 27 -17.06 20.10 -8.63
C ASN A 27 -18.35 19.37 -9.06
N GLU A 28 -19.05 19.85 -10.07
CA GLU A 28 -20.35 19.33 -10.51
C GLU A 28 -20.24 18.22 -11.58
N VAL A 29 -19.03 17.93 -12.06
CA VAL A 29 -18.83 17.04 -13.22
C VAL A 29 -18.42 15.64 -12.76
N HIS A 30 -19.21 14.62 -13.12
CA HIS A 30 -18.92 13.23 -12.79
C HIS A 30 -18.03 12.52 -13.82
N ARG A 31 -17.99 12.99 -15.08
CA ARG A 31 -17.16 12.41 -16.16
C ARG A 31 -16.63 13.51 -17.08
N LEU A 32 -15.31 13.54 -17.29
CA LEU A 32 -14.66 14.55 -18.14
C LEU A 32 -15.07 14.40 -19.61
N GLU A 33 -15.39 13.19 -20.05
CA GLU A 33 -15.83 12.85 -21.40
C GLU A 33 -17.16 13.51 -21.80
N GLU A 34 -17.96 13.97 -20.82
CA GLU A 34 -19.23 14.66 -21.06
C GLU A 34 -19.02 16.13 -21.46
N ILE A 35 -17.84 16.67 -21.20
CA ILE A 35 -17.50 18.09 -21.43
C ILE A 35 -16.35 18.23 -22.44
N ILE A 36 -15.37 17.34 -22.38
CA ILE A 36 -14.19 17.37 -23.23
C ILE A 36 -14.37 16.34 -24.36
N PRO A 37 -14.42 16.77 -25.63
CA PRO A 37 -14.54 15.86 -26.76
C PRO A 37 -13.40 14.83 -26.77
N LEU A 38 -13.75 13.56 -27.00
CA LEU A 38 -12.76 12.48 -27.13
C LEU A 38 -11.75 12.73 -28.25
N SER A 39 -12.09 13.50 -29.28
CA SER A 39 -11.19 13.86 -30.38
C SER A 39 -10.20 14.99 -30.04
N ASP A 40 -10.32 15.66 -28.89
CA ASP A 40 -9.42 16.76 -28.52
C ASP A 40 -7.98 16.23 -28.35
N PRO A 41 -6.98 16.82 -29.02
CA PRO A 41 -5.61 16.32 -29.00
C PRO A 41 -4.97 16.37 -27.61
N ASP A 42 -5.32 17.36 -26.77
CA ASP A 42 -4.82 17.47 -25.41
C ASP A 42 -5.48 16.42 -24.50
N TYR A 43 -6.76 16.13 -24.73
CA TYR A 43 -7.45 15.06 -24.02
C TYR A 43 -6.94 13.67 -24.40
N GLN A 44 -6.59 13.47 -25.68
CA GLN A 44 -5.93 12.27 -26.16
C GLN A 44 -4.55 12.02 -25.51
N VAL A 45 -3.81 13.08 -25.16
CA VAL A 45 -2.56 12.95 -24.38
C VAL A 45 -2.85 12.36 -22.99
N LEU A 46 -3.89 12.85 -22.31
CA LEU A 46 -4.31 12.33 -21.01
C LEU A 46 -4.82 10.90 -21.09
N LEU A 47 -5.60 10.56 -22.13
CA LEU A 47 -6.08 9.19 -22.34
C LEU A 47 -4.93 8.22 -22.62
N LYS A 48 -3.96 8.59 -23.47
CA LYS A 48 -2.77 7.77 -23.71
C LYS A 48 -1.97 7.53 -22.43
N LEU A 49 -1.82 8.55 -21.59
CA LEU A 49 -1.18 8.41 -20.28
C LEU A 49 -1.97 7.46 -19.36
N ARG A 50 -3.31 7.59 -19.33
CA ARG A 50 -4.19 6.71 -18.56
C ARG A 50 -4.05 5.26 -19.01
N THR A 51 -4.10 4.99 -20.31
CA THR A 51 -3.95 3.66 -20.89
C THR A 51 -2.57 3.08 -20.59
N LYS A 52 -1.50 3.84 -20.84
CA LYS A 52 -0.13 3.39 -20.54
C LYS A 52 0.07 3.10 -19.05
N THR A 53 -0.57 3.88 -18.18
CA THR A 53 -0.56 3.62 -16.74
C THR A 53 -1.29 2.33 -16.41
N HIS A 54 -2.47 2.08 -17.00
CA HIS A 54 -3.20 0.81 -16.82
C HIS A 54 -2.36 -0.38 -17.32
N GLU A 55 -1.75 -0.29 -18.50
CA GLU A 55 -0.89 -1.36 -19.05
C GLU A 55 0.32 -1.68 -18.15
N VAL A 56 0.97 -0.66 -17.59
CA VAL A 56 2.07 -0.87 -16.64
C VAL A 56 1.57 -1.54 -15.36
N PHE A 57 0.39 -1.13 -14.86
CA PHE A 57 -0.21 -1.71 -13.67
C PHE A 57 -0.64 -3.16 -13.88
N ASP A 58 -1.25 -3.50 -15.01
CA ASP A 58 -1.72 -4.86 -15.33
C ASP A 58 -0.60 -5.77 -15.84
N SER A 59 0.65 -5.30 -15.92
CA SER A 59 1.78 -6.15 -16.26
C SER A 59 2.05 -7.17 -15.14
N GLU A 60 2.36 -8.41 -15.51
CA GLU A 60 2.73 -9.45 -14.53
C GLU A 60 3.91 -9.04 -13.65
N ALA A 61 4.83 -8.24 -14.19
CA ALA A 61 5.95 -7.70 -13.43
C ALA A 61 5.48 -6.82 -12.26
N THR A 62 4.50 -5.94 -12.49
CA THR A 62 3.91 -5.10 -11.44
C THR A 62 3.13 -5.93 -10.43
N ILE A 63 2.36 -6.93 -10.89
CA ILE A 63 1.64 -7.86 -10.00
C ILE A 63 2.63 -8.59 -9.08
N ARG A 64 3.71 -9.16 -9.64
CA ARG A 64 4.77 -9.83 -8.87
C ARG A 64 5.47 -8.88 -7.90
N GLN A 65 5.73 -7.64 -8.32
CA GLN A 65 6.34 -6.63 -7.46
C GLN A 65 5.42 -6.30 -6.27
N ILE A 66 4.13 -6.06 -6.50
CA ILE A 66 3.16 -5.79 -5.44
C ILE A 66 3.03 -7.00 -4.51
N ALA A 67 2.96 -8.21 -5.05
CA ALA A 67 2.93 -9.44 -4.26
C ALA A 67 4.16 -9.59 -3.35
N ARG A 68 5.35 -9.23 -3.84
CA ARG A 68 6.58 -9.19 -3.03
C ARG A 68 6.47 -8.16 -1.91
N MET A 69 6.00 -6.96 -2.21
CA MET A 69 5.85 -5.89 -1.22
C MET A 69 4.80 -6.24 -0.15
N MET A 70 3.74 -6.96 -0.51
CA MET A 70 2.74 -7.44 0.45
C MET A 70 3.30 -8.40 1.50
N ARG A 71 4.35 -9.16 1.17
CA ARG A 71 5.07 -10.01 2.15
C ARG A 71 5.73 -9.18 3.23
N GLU A 72 6.18 -7.97 2.88
CA GLU A 72 6.83 -7.06 3.82
C GLU A 72 5.79 -6.24 4.59
N ASN A 73 4.81 -5.69 3.89
CA ASN A 73 3.71 -4.94 4.48
C ASN A 73 2.45 -4.98 3.60
N PRO A 74 1.36 -5.62 4.05
CA PRO A 74 0.14 -5.78 3.25
C PRO A 74 -0.75 -4.53 3.20
N GLN A 75 -0.39 -3.43 3.88
CA GLN A 75 -1.20 -2.22 3.93
C GLN A 75 -1.16 -1.45 2.62
N ASN A 76 -2.33 -1.24 2.00
CA ASN A 76 -2.47 -0.46 0.75
C ASN A 76 -1.83 0.92 0.82
N LYS A 77 -1.83 1.58 1.98
CA LYS A 77 -1.17 2.88 2.17
C LYS A 77 0.33 2.80 1.90
N VAL A 78 0.99 1.76 2.42
CA VAL A 78 2.44 1.56 2.27
C VAL A 78 2.77 1.12 0.85
N LEU A 79 2.00 0.18 0.30
CA LEU A 79 2.14 -0.26 -1.10
C LEU A 79 1.98 0.92 -2.07
N ALA A 80 0.98 1.77 -1.85
CA ALA A 80 0.73 2.94 -2.68
C ALA A 80 1.89 3.96 -2.62
N GLN A 81 2.44 4.19 -1.43
CA GLN A 81 3.59 5.07 -1.25
C GLN A 81 4.83 4.55 -2.00
N GLN A 82 5.12 3.26 -1.88
CA GLN A 82 6.27 2.63 -2.55
C GLN A 82 6.08 2.53 -4.08
N MET A 83 4.84 2.43 -4.56
CA MET A 83 4.51 2.44 -5.99
C MET A 83 4.27 3.85 -6.55
N HIS A 84 4.41 4.90 -5.72
CA HIS A 84 4.17 6.29 -6.08
C HIS A 84 2.78 6.54 -6.71
N VAL A 85 1.75 5.92 -6.15
CA VAL A 85 0.35 6.10 -6.57
C VAL A 85 -0.57 6.49 -5.42
N ALA A 86 -1.76 6.98 -5.76
CA ALA A 86 -2.78 7.23 -4.76
C ALA A 86 -3.22 5.93 -4.07
N THR A 87 -3.50 6.00 -2.77
CA THR A 87 -3.98 4.84 -1.99
C THR A 87 -5.30 4.29 -2.52
N SER A 88 -6.17 5.16 -3.07
CA SER A 88 -7.41 4.76 -3.74
C SER A 88 -7.15 3.91 -4.99
N THR A 89 -6.18 4.31 -5.82
CA THR A 89 -5.74 3.55 -7.00
C THR A 89 -5.20 2.18 -6.61
N MET A 90 -4.31 2.11 -5.62
CA MET A 90 -3.79 0.82 -5.11
C MET A 90 -4.90 -0.08 -4.56
N SER A 91 -5.84 0.51 -3.81
CA SER A 91 -6.95 -0.25 -3.22
C SER A 91 -7.88 -0.82 -4.29
N ARG A 92 -8.19 -0.03 -5.33
CA ARG A 92 -8.97 -0.51 -6.48
C ARG A 92 -8.21 -1.60 -7.22
N PHE A 93 -6.93 -1.40 -7.51
CA PHE A 93 -6.09 -2.34 -8.23
C PHE A 93 -6.02 -3.71 -7.52
N VAL A 94 -5.76 -3.72 -6.21
CA VAL A 94 -5.74 -4.97 -5.44
C VAL A 94 -7.13 -5.62 -5.39
N ALA A 95 -8.20 -4.83 -5.32
CA ALA A 95 -9.57 -5.36 -5.28
C ALA A 95 -10.00 -6.01 -6.61
N THR A 96 -9.49 -5.53 -7.76
CA THR A 96 -9.80 -6.08 -9.09
C THR A 96 -8.92 -7.27 -9.47
N HIS A 97 -7.80 -7.49 -8.78
CA HIS A 97 -6.90 -8.62 -9.02
C HIS A 97 -7.06 -9.70 -7.96
N GLU A 98 -7.77 -10.78 -8.30
CA GLU A 98 -8.12 -11.86 -7.35
C GLU A 98 -6.91 -12.50 -6.66
N GLU A 99 -5.78 -12.65 -7.35
CA GLU A 99 -4.54 -13.15 -6.75
C GLU A 99 -4.01 -12.21 -5.66
N LEU A 100 -3.89 -10.91 -5.97
CA LEU A 100 -3.40 -9.90 -5.02
C LEU A 100 -4.35 -9.74 -3.84
N LYS A 101 -5.66 -9.81 -4.07
CA LYS A 101 -6.68 -9.79 -3.02
C LYS A 101 -6.52 -10.96 -2.05
N ARG A 102 -6.31 -12.18 -2.56
CA ARG A 102 -6.07 -13.37 -1.73
C ARG A 102 -4.77 -13.25 -0.93
N LEU A 103 -3.69 -12.81 -1.57
CA LEU A 103 -2.41 -12.57 -0.92
C LEU A 103 -2.52 -11.50 0.17
N GLN A 104 -3.18 -10.38 -0.12
CA GLN A 104 -3.42 -9.34 0.86
C GLN A 104 -4.18 -9.86 2.07
N GLN A 105 -5.27 -10.60 1.86
CA GLN A 105 -6.03 -11.18 2.98
C GLN A 105 -5.18 -12.14 3.82
N HIS A 106 -4.37 -12.97 3.18
CA HIS A 106 -3.46 -13.89 3.86
C HIS A 106 -2.45 -13.12 4.74
N TYR A 107 -1.69 -12.20 4.15
CA TYR A 107 -0.67 -11.44 4.86
C TYR A 107 -1.27 -10.49 5.89
N GLN A 108 -2.45 -9.93 5.66
CA GLN A 108 -3.12 -9.05 6.62
C GLN A 108 -3.58 -9.80 7.88
N ARG A 109 -4.02 -11.06 7.75
CA ARG A 109 -4.31 -11.93 8.90
C ARG A 109 -3.05 -12.19 9.73
N GLN A 110 -1.91 -12.45 9.09
CA GLN A 110 -0.63 -12.63 9.77
C GLN A 110 -0.11 -11.31 10.37
N TYR A 111 -0.24 -10.20 9.66
CA TYR A 111 0.18 -8.88 10.11
C TYR A 111 -0.59 -8.44 11.36
N THR A 112 -1.86 -8.81 11.48
CA THR A 112 -2.69 -8.47 12.65
C THR A 112 -2.30 -9.25 13.90
N LYS A 113 -1.80 -10.48 13.74
CA LYS A 113 -1.35 -11.33 14.83
C LYS A 113 0.00 -10.90 15.37
N VAL A 114 0.20 -11.10 16.67
CA VAL A 114 1.45 -10.79 17.37
C VAL A 114 1.98 -12.06 17.99
N ILE A 115 3.24 -12.37 17.73
CA ILE A 115 3.98 -13.41 18.43
C ILE A 115 4.68 -12.76 19.62
N VAL A 116 4.56 -13.40 20.77
CA VAL A 116 5.32 -13.07 21.97
C VAL A 116 6.14 -14.29 22.34
N GLU A 117 7.45 -14.12 22.47
CA GLU A 117 8.40 -15.14 22.89
C GLU A 117 8.95 -14.78 24.27
N ASP A 118 8.98 -15.75 25.16
CA ASP A 118 9.68 -15.64 26.44
C ASP A 118 11.11 -16.14 26.26
N SER A 119 12.09 -15.23 26.36
CA SER A 119 13.51 -15.53 26.18
C SER A 119 14.11 -16.41 27.29
N ILE A 120 13.43 -16.56 28.44
CA ILE A 120 13.88 -17.44 29.53
C ILE A 120 13.38 -18.86 29.29
N SER A 121 12.08 -19.03 29.01
CA SER A 121 11.48 -20.36 28.86
C SER A 121 11.49 -20.90 27.43
N GLY A 122 11.77 -20.05 26.43
CA GLY A 122 11.56 -20.35 25.01
C GLY A 122 10.08 -20.46 24.62
N GLY A 123 9.17 -20.09 25.52
CA GLY A 123 7.73 -20.23 25.32
C GLY A 123 7.20 -19.23 24.31
N ILE A 124 6.51 -19.72 23.27
CA ILE A 124 5.92 -18.90 22.21
C ILE A 124 4.39 -18.82 22.38
N LYS A 125 3.85 -17.61 22.39
CA LYS A 125 2.40 -17.34 22.39
C LYS A 125 2.00 -16.48 21.21
N ILE A 126 0.88 -16.82 20.58
CA ILE A 126 0.32 -16.06 19.45
C ILE A 126 -0.96 -15.37 19.90
N PHE A 127 -1.00 -14.05 19.74
CA PHE A 127 -2.15 -13.22 20.06
C PHE A 127 -2.86 -12.78 18.79
N PRO A 128 -4.22 -12.78 18.78
CA PRO A 128 -5.00 -12.45 17.59
C PRO A 128 -4.90 -10.97 17.20
N THR A 129 -4.58 -10.09 18.16
CA THR A 129 -4.46 -8.65 17.95
C THR A 129 -3.35 -8.06 18.82
N PRO A 130 -2.80 -6.88 18.48
CA PRO A 130 -1.84 -6.21 19.35
C PRO A 130 -2.47 -5.77 20.69
N GLY A 131 -3.77 -5.51 20.74
CA GLY A 131 -4.48 -5.21 21.98
C GLY A 131 -4.46 -6.37 22.97
N ALA A 132 -4.71 -7.59 22.47
CA ALA A 132 -4.65 -8.81 23.28
C ALA A 132 -3.23 -9.07 23.80
N ALA A 133 -2.22 -8.89 22.94
CA ALA A 133 -0.81 -9.02 23.32
C ALA A 133 -0.42 -8.00 24.41
N ALA A 134 -0.76 -6.72 24.22
CA ALA A 134 -0.44 -5.66 25.18
C ALA A 134 -1.05 -5.94 26.56
N LYS A 135 -2.32 -6.38 26.61
CA LYS A 135 -3.00 -6.77 27.85
C LYS A 135 -2.31 -7.94 28.55
N ALA A 136 -1.86 -8.95 27.79
CA ALA A 136 -1.19 -10.12 28.33
C ALA A 136 0.23 -9.83 28.83
N ILE A 137 0.97 -8.96 28.13
CA ILE A 137 2.34 -8.53 28.52
C ILE A 137 2.28 -7.51 29.67
N GLY A 138 1.16 -6.80 29.86
CA GLY A 138 0.99 -5.79 30.90
C GLY A 138 1.55 -4.43 30.53
N ILE A 139 1.52 -4.06 29.24
CA ILE A 139 2.04 -2.78 28.73
C ILE A 139 0.94 -1.95 28.06
N PRO A 140 1.09 -0.62 27.97
CA PRO A 140 0.16 0.21 27.21
C PRO A 140 0.13 -0.17 25.73
N PHE A 141 -1.08 -0.31 25.16
CA PHE A 141 -1.29 -0.64 23.74
C PHE A 141 -0.49 0.25 22.78
N LYS A 142 -0.50 1.57 23.01
CA LYS A 142 0.23 2.54 22.19
C LYS A 142 1.73 2.27 22.15
N ARG A 143 2.31 1.82 23.28
CA ARG A 143 3.73 1.47 23.37
C ARG A 143 4.04 0.26 22.50
N LEU A 144 3.25 -0.81 22.61
CA LEU A 144 3.40 -1.98 21.75
C LEU A 144 3.21 -1.62 20.26
N GLN A 145 2.23 -0.76 19.95
CA GLN A 145 1.90 -0.37 18.58
C GLN A 145 3.07 0.32 17.88
N VAL A 146 3.73 1.29 18.53
CA VAL A 146 4.91 1.98 17.99
C VAL A 146 5.99 0.97 17.58
N MET A 147 6.21 -0.06 18.40
CA MET A 147 7.26 -1.04 18.17
C MET A 147 6.89 -1.99 17.04
N LEU A 148 5.63 -2.41 16.94
CA LEU A 148 5.09 -3.20 15.83
C LEU A 148 4.89 -2.38 14.53
N THR A 149 5.38 -1.14 14.44
CA THR A 149 5.17 -0.28 13.26
C THR A 149 6.19 -0.56 12.17
N GLN A 150 7.41 -1.00 12.51
CA GLN A 150 8.49 -1.26 11.56
C GLN A 150 9.05 -2.67 11.75
N ARG A 151 9.35 -3.37 10.65
CA ARG A 151 9.92 -4.72 10.67
C ARG A 151 11.30 -4.76 11.32
N GLU A 152 12.11 -3.76 11.01
CA GLU A 152 13.51 -3.63 11.44
C GLU A 152 13.65 -3.07 12.87
N ASN A 153 12.53 -2.71 13.52
CA ASN A 153 12.62 -2.39 14.94
C ASN A 153 12.97 -3.67 15.70
N PRO A 154 13.99 -3.64 16.57
CA PRO A 154 14.30 -4.78 17.41
C PRO A 154 13.05 -5.18 18.21
N PRO A 155 12.80 -6.49 18.40
CA PRO A 155 11.63 -6.95 19.13
C PRO A 155 11.56 -6.30 20.50
N MET A 156 10.35 -5.93 20.91
CA MET A 156 10.16 -5.26 22.20
C MET A 156 10.58 -6.20 23.33
N ILE A 157 11.64 -5.86 24.05
CA ILE A 157 12.04 -6.55 25.28
C ILE A 157 11.31 -5.90 26.45
N TYR A 158 10.35 -6.59 27.04
CA TYR A 158 9.76 -6.23 28.33
C TYR A 158 10.08 -7.31 29.36
N GLY A 159 11.11 -7.07 30.16
CA GLY A 159 11.72 -8.13 30.96
C GLY A 159 12.31 -9.19 30.03
N HIS A 160 11.77 -10.40 30.07
CA HIS A 160 12.16 -11.53 29.22
C HIS A 160 11.24 -11.73 28.00
N LEU A 161 10.20 -10.90 27.83
CA LEU A 161 9.25 -11.06 26.74
C LEU A 161 9.67 -10.24 25.52
N GLN A 162 9.72 -10.89 24.36
CA GLN A 162 9.95 -10.30 23.04
C GLN A 162 8.67 -10.33 22.22
N ALA A 163 8.33 -9.25 21.50
CA ALA A 163 7.11 -9.19 20.70
C ALA A 163 7.36 -8.72 19.25
N LYS A 164 6.73 -9.41 18.29
CA LYS A 164 6.84 -9.11 16.85
C LYS A 164 5.56 -9.48 16.11
N ARG A 165 5.28 -8.85 14.96
CA ARG A 165 4.17 -9.29 14.11
C ARG A 165 4.43 -10.69 13.58
N MET A 166 3.40 -11.54 13.55
CA MET A 166 3.54 -12.92 13.07
C MET A 166 4.08 -12.95 11.63
N LEU A 167 3.62 -12.04 10.76
CA LEU A 167 4.14 -11.91 9.40
C LEU A 167 5.67 -11.81 9.36
N TRP A 168 6.23 -10.91 10.17
CA TRP A 168 7.65 -10.65 10.18
C TRP A 168 8.43 -11.76 10.89
N TYR A 169 7.91 -12.28 12.01
CA TYR A 169 8.50 -13.44 12.67
C TYR A 169 8.66 -14.62 11.70
N GLN A 170 7.64 -14.91 10.88
CA GLN A 170 7.70 -15.98 9.89
C GLN A 170 8.70 -15.70 8.76
N ASN A 171 8.75 -14.46 8.27
CA ASN A 171 9.66 -14.07 7.19
C ASN A 171 11.13 -14.04 7.65
N ASP A 172 11.37 -13.67 8.91
CA ASP A 172 12.71 -13.53 9.49
C ASP A 172 13.20 -14.82 10.17
N GLY A 173 12.35 -15.86 10.22
CA GLY A 173 12.66 -17.11 10.90
C GLY A 173 12.75 -17.00 12.43
N GLY A 174 12.21 -15.94 13.02
CA GLY A 174 12.24 -15.71 14.48
C GLY A 174 12.18 -14.23 14.89
N MET A 175 12.65 -13.97 16.12
CA MET A 175 12.76 -12.63 16.73
C MET A 175 14.00 -11.84 16.28
N GLN A 176 14.44 -12.00 15.04
CA GLN A 176 15.58 -11.25 14.49
C GLN A 176 15.24 -9.80 14.15
#